data_AF-X1NLA6-F1
#
_entry.id   AF-X1NLA6-F1
#
_cell.length_a   1.000
_cell.length_b   1.000
_cell.length_c   1.000
_cell.angle_alpha   90.00
_cell.angle_beta   90.00
_cell.angle_gamma   90.00
#
_symmetry.space_group_name_H-M   'P 1'
#
loop_
_entity.id
_entity.type
_entity.pdbx_description
1 polymer ?
#
loop_
_entity_poly.entity_id
_entity_poly.type
_entity_poly.pdbx_seq_one_letter_code
_entity_poly.pdbx_strand_id
1 'polypeptide(L)'
;HDAATFILSINVEEEAFSPQSYMEFLFLTRWYRTMLGKPSNIPPNDLILAEKGYKEAKATHDTLVRAKASENEIAEAAIALGEAEYRYSQLLALWRAEATGEQTGI
;
A
#
# COMPACT_ATOMS: atom_id res chain seq x y z
N HIS A 1 -36.27 26.66 -12.21
CA HIS A 1 -35.29 25.69 -12.71
C HIS A 1 -35.00 24.74 -11.56
N ASP A 2 -35.71 23.63 -11.49
CA ASP A 2 -35.55 22.66 -10.42
C ASP A 2 -34.44 21.68 -10.80
N ALA A 3 -33.35 21.70 -10.02
CA ALA A 3 -32.24 20.77 -10.19
C ALA A 3 -32.65 19.43 -9.55
N ALA A 4 -32.81 18.40 -10.38
CA ALA A 4 -33.04 17.05 -9.91
C ALA A 4 -31.83 16.56 -9.12
N THR A 5 -32.01 16.27 -7.83
CA THR A 5 -30.99 15.64 -6.98
C THR A 5 -30.94 14.15 -7.26
N PHE A 6 -29.84 13.66 -7.82
CA PHE A 6 -29.61 12.22 -8.02
C PHE A 6 -29.12 11.61 -6.71
N ILE A 7 -29.96 10.80 -6.05
CA ILE A 7 -29.58 10.03 -4.86
C ILE A 7 -29.28 8.61 -5.32
N LEU A 8 -28.00 8.22 -5.33
CA LEU A 8 -27.60 6.85 -5.57
C LEU A 8 -27.71 6.06 -4.25
N SER A 9 -28.79 5.31 -4.09
CA SER A 9 -28.93 4.34 -3.00
C SER A 9 -28.27 3.03 -3.40
N ILE A 10 -27.05 2.79 -2.92
CA ILE A 10 -26.37 1.51 -3.10
C ILE A 10 -26.87 0.57 -1.99
N ASN A 11 -27.73 -0.39 -2.33
CA ASN A 11 -28.02 -1.52 -1.47
C ASN A 11 -26.83 -2.49 -1.59
N VAL A 12 -25.90 -2.44 -0.63
CA VAL A 12 -24.83 -3.43 -0.53
C VAL A 12 -25.42 -4.65 0.15
N GLU A 13 -25.98 -5.58 -0.63
CA GLU A 13 -26.17 -6.94 -0.14
C GLU A 13 -24.77 -7.57 -0.07
N GLU A 14 -24.21 -7.71 1.13
CA GLU A 14 -23.00 -8.51 1.34
C GLU A 14 -23.35 -9.97 1.03
N GLU A 15 -22.99 -10.45 -0.16
CA GLU A 15 -23.05 -11.87 -0.48
C GLU A 15 -22.31 -12.64 0.61
N ALA A 16 -22.88 -13.76 1.07
CA ALA A 16 -22.19 -14.68 1.96
C ALA A 16 -20.81 -15.01 1.33
N PHE A 17 -19.74 -14.89 2.12
CA PHE A 17 -18.33 -15.01 1.69
C PHE A 17 -17.68 -13.76 1.04
N SER A 18 -18.35 -12.61 1.05
CA SER A 18 -17.69 -11.34 0.72
C SER A 18 -16.58 -11.02 1.73
N PRO A 19 -15.36 -10.69 1.29
CA PRO A 19 -14.29 -10.33 2.20
C PRO A 19 -14.63 -9.04 2.95
N GLN A 20 -14.54 -9.08 4.27
CA GLN A 20 -14.85 -8.00 5.20
C GLN A 20 -13.70 -6.98 5.31
N SER A 21 -12.56 -7.29 4.70
CA SER A 21 -11.42 -6.39 4.64
C SER A 21 -10.59 -6.62 3.39
N TYR A 22 -9.79 -5.61 3.01
CA TYR A 22 -8.79 -5.75 1.95
C TYR A 22 -7.82 -6.90 2.23
N MET A 23 -7.48 -7.16 3.49
CA MET A 23 -6.59 -8.26 3.89
C MET A 23 -7.23 -9.62 3.65
N GLU A 24 -8.51 -9.76 3.97
CA GLU A 24 -9.27 -10.98 3.69
C GLU A 24 -9.41 -11.22 2.18
N PHE A 25 -9.65 -10.15 1.41
CA PHE A 25 -9.67 -10.21 -0.04
C PHE A 25 -8.32 -10.69 -0.62
N LEU A 26 -7.20 -10.16 -0.12
CA LEU A 26 -5.86 -10.60 -0.54
C LEU A 26 -5.59 -12.06 -0.17
N PHE A 27 -5.99 -12.50 1.03
CA PHE A 27 -5.85 -13.88 1.47
C PHE A 27 -6.65 -14.84 0.59
N LEU A 28 -7.93 -14.54 0.33
CA LEU A 28 -8.79 -15.33 -0.55
C LEU A 28 -8.22 -15.38 -1.97
N THR A 29 -7.71 -14.27 -2.47
CA THR A 29 -7.08 -14.19 -3.80
C THR A 29 -5.82 -15.04 -3.89
N ARG A 30 -4.97 -15.02 -2.84
CA ARG A 30 -3.77 -15.88 -2.74
C ARG A 30 -4.15 -17.35 -2.77
N TRP A 31 -5.08 -17.73 -1.89
CA TRP A 31 -5.55 -19.10 -1.78
C TRP A 31 -6.14 -19.62 -3.09
N TYR A 32 -6.99 -18.81 -3.74
CA TYR A 32 -7.58 -19.14 -5.04
C TYR A 32 -6.54 -19.30 -6.15
N ARG A 33 -5.53 -18.41 -6.21
CA ARG A 33 -4.44 -18.54 -7.20
C ARG A 33 -3.61 -19.80 -6.96
N THR A 34 -3.29 -20.12 -5.71
CA THR A 34 -2.58 -21.36 -5.36
C THR A 34 -3.38 -22.60 -5.75
N MET A 35 -4.70 -22.63 -5.51
CA MET A 35 -5.58 -23.72 -5.94
C MET A 35 -5.58 -23.92 -7.47
N LEU A 36 -5.44 -22.83 -8.22
CA LEU A 36 -5.33 -22.87 -9.69
C LEU A 36 -3.91 -23.15 -10.20
N GLY A 37 -2.95 -23.47 -9.31
CA GLY A 37 -1.55 -23.67 -9.68
C GLY A 37 -0.86 -22.40 -10.22
N LYS A 38 -1.45 -21.21 -9.97
CA LYS A 38 -0.91 -19.93 -10.41
C LYS A 38 -0.02 -19.34 -9.31
N PRO A 39 1.10 -18.71 -9.67
CA PRO A 39 1.90 -17.99 -8.69
C PRO A 39 1.08 -16.85 -8.09
N SER A 40 1.16 -16.76 -6.77
CA SER A 40 0.59 -15.69 -5.95
C SER A 40 1.74 -14.81 -5.45
N ASN A 41 2.28 -13.96 -6.31
CA ASN A 41 3.15 -12.86 -5.91
C ASN A 41 2.29 -11.72 -5.35
N ILE A 42 1.73 -11.95 -4.16
CA ILE A 42 1.08 -10.88 -3.40
C ILE A 42 2.13 -10.28 -2.45
N PRO A 43 2.30 -8.95 -2.42
CA PRO A 43 3.19 -8.28 -1.47
C PRO A 43 2.86 -8.65 -0.02
N PRO A 44 3.85 -8.88 0.85
CA PRO A 44 3.60 -9.07 2.27
C PRO A 44 3.02 -7.78 2.88
N ASN A 45 2.25 -7.93 3.97
CA ASN A 45 1.59 -6.80 4.64
C ASN A 45 2.58 -5.70 5.04
N ASP A 46 3.76 -6.09 5.52
CA ASP A 46 4.80 -5.15 5.92
C ASP A 46 5.28 -4.28 4.75
N LEU A 47 5.34 -4.83 3.53
CA LEU A 47 5.69 -4.08 2.34
C LEU A 47 4.58 -3.10 1.96
N ILE A 48 3.31 -3.50 2.08
CA ILE A 48 2.15 -2.63 1.82
C ILE A 48 2.13 -1.47 2.83
N LEU A 49 2.34 -1.75 4.11
CA LEU A 49 2.38 -0.74 5.16
C LEU A 49 3.58 0.20 4.98
N ALA A 50 4.75 -0.32 4.61
CA ALA A 50 5.92 0.50 4.32
C ALA A 50 5.70 1.40 3.08
N GLU A 51 5.05 0.90 2.03
CA GLU A 51 4.70 1.70 0.85
C GLU A 51 3.77 2.85 1.24
N LYS A 52 2.75 2.57 2.05
CA LYS A 52 1.83 3.58 2.57
C LYS A 52 2.58 4.63 3.39
N GLY A 53 3.43 4.22 4.33
CA GLY A 53 4.25 5.12 5.15
C GLY A 53 5.17 6.01 4.31
N TYR A 54 5.81 5.45 3.28
CA TYR A 54 6.61 6.23 2.32
C TYR A 54 5.78 7.28 1.58
N LYS A 55 4.59 6.92 1.08
CA LYS A 55 3.69 7.87 0.39
C LYS A 55 3.22 8.99 1.31
N GLU A 56 2.90 8.67 2.56
CA GLU A 56 2.49 9.64 3.58
C GLU A 56 3.64 10.59 3.96
N ALA A 57 4.84 10.06 4.18
CA ALA A 57 6.02 10.87 4.46
C ALA A 57 6.36 11.81 3.28
N LYS A 58 6.27 11.29 2.05
CA LYS A 58 6.48 12.09 0.83
C LYS A 58 5.44 13.19 0.69
N ALA A 59 4.17 12.89 0.88
CA ALA A 59 3.10 13.88 0.83
C ALA A 59 3.30 14.98 1.89
N THR A 60 3.75 14.61 3.09
CA THR A 60 4.05 15.55 4.18
C THR A 60 5.20 16.47 3.79
N HIS A 61 6.32 15.92 3.34
CA HIS A 61 7.47 16.69 2.85
C HIS A 61 7.06 17.64 1.71
N ASP A 62 6.38 17.13 0.68
CA ASP A 62 5.94 17.95 -0.46
C ASP A 62 4.98 19.08 -0.04
N THR A 63 4.13 18.82 0.97
CA THR A 63 3.21 19.83 1.53
C THR A 63 3.99 20.94 2.25
N LEU A 64 4.98 20.58 3.08
CA LEU A 64 5.83 21.56 3.79
C LEU A 64 6.65 22.40 2.83
N VAL A 65 7.23 21.78 1.78
CA VAL A 65 7.96 22.49 0.73
C VAL A 65 7.05 23.46 -0.02
N ARG A 66 5.83 23.05 -0.40
CA ARG A 66 4.85 23.92 -1.08
C ARG A 66 4.36 25.05 -0.19
N ALA A 67 4.17 24.78 1.10
CA ALA A 67 3.77 25.77 2.10
C ALA A 67 4.90 26.76 2.44
N LYS A 68 6.13 26.52 1.96
CA LYS A 68 7.34 27.26 2.35
C LYS A 68 7.49 27.31 3.87
N ALA A 69 7.30 26.14 4.50
CA ALA A 69 7.54 25.93 5.92
C ALA A 69 9.00 26.23 6.28
N SER A 70 9.32 26.27 7.57
CA SER A 70 10.68 26.56 8.00
C SER A 70 11.65 25.49 7.50
N GLU A 71 12.92 25.90 7.32
CA GLU A 71 13.98 24.98 6.87
C GLU A 71 14.13 23.77 7.81
N ASN A 72 13.93 23.99 9.12
CA ASN A 72 13.95 22.91 10.12
C ASN A 72 12.81 21.91 9.93
N GLU A 73 11.58 22.37 9.72
CA GLU A 73 10.43 21.47 9.49
C GLU A 73 10.58 20.67 8.20
N ILE A 74 11.11 21.30 7.14
CA ILE A 74 11.40 20.62 5.88
C ILE A 74 12.51 19.58 6.07
N ALA A 75 13.57 19.91 6.83
CA ALA A 75 14.66 18.99 7.13
C ALA A 75 14.18 17.77 7.94
N GLU A 76 13.36 17.96 8.96
CA GLU A 76 12.77 16.86 9.74
C GLU A 76 11.91 15.95 8.86
N ALA A 77 11.06 16.53 8.00
CA ALA A 77 10.25 15.76 7.07
C ALA A 77 11.08 15.03 6.00
N ALA A 78 12.21 15.61 5.57
CA ALA A 78 13.14 14.97 4.65
C ALA A 78 13.84 13.75 5.28
N ILE A 79 14.22 13.85 6.57
CA ILE A 79 14.76 12.71 7.32
C ILE A 79 13.72 11.58 7.40
N ALA A 80 12.48 11.90 7.81
CA ALA A 80 11.40 10.93 7.90
C ALA A 80 11.08 10.28 6.54
N LEU A 81 11.12 11.06 5.44
CA LEU A 81 10.99 10.55 4.09
C LEU A 81 12.10 9.56 3.74
N GLY A 82 13.35 9.90 4.03
CA GLY A 82 14.51 9.03 3.77
C GLY A 82 14.44 7.71 4.54
N GLU A 83 14.05 7.74 5.81
CA GLU A 83 13.86 6.53 6.62
C GLU A 83 12.74 5.63 6.07
N ALA A 84 11.61 6.23 5.69
CA ALA A 84 10.49 5.50 5.11
C ALA A 84 10.84 4.88 3.75
N GLU A 85 11.57 5.62 2.90
CA GLU A 85 12.06 5.14 1.61
C GLU A 85 13.04 3.98 1.78
N TYR A 86 13.98 4.10 2.73
CA TYR A 86 14.93 3.05 3.04
C TYR A 86 14.23 1.76 3.48
N ARG A 87 13.29 1.85 4.42
CA ARG A 87 12.52 0.69 4.88
C ARG A 87 11.70 0.04 3.75
N TYR A 88 11.01 0.86 2.95
CA TYR A 88 10.22 0.35 1.82
C TYR A 88 11.10 -0.35 0.78
N SER A 89 12.25 0.24 0.42
CA SER A 89 13.17 -0.32 -0.57
C SER A 89 13.79 -1.64 -0.13
N GLN A 90 14.14 -1.80 1.15
CA GLN A 90 14.61 -3.08 1.69
C GLN A 90 13.55 -4.18 1.56
N LEU A 91 12.32 -3.91 2.02
CA LEU A 91 11.23 -4.89 1.96
C LEU A 91 10.86 -5.23 0.51
N LEU A 92 10.93 -4.26 -0.39
CA LEU A 92 10.68 -4.46 -1.81
C LEU A 92 11.76 -5.35 -2.45
N ALA A 93 13.04 -5.15 -2.10
CA ALA A 93 14.13 -5.97 -2.58
C ALA A 93 14.01 -7.42 -2.09
N LEU A 94 13.72 -7.61 -0.80
CA LEU A 94 13.48 -8.94 -0.21
C LEU A 94 12.33 -9.67 -0.90
N TRP A 95 11.18 -9.01 -1.03
CA TRP A 95 10.01 -9.61 -1.68
C TRP A 95 10.28 -9.96 -3.15
N ARG A 96 11.05 -9.13 -3.87
CA ARG A 96 11.43 -9.42 -5.26
C ARG A 96 12.34 -10.64 -5.36
N ALA A 97 13.32 -10.79 -4.46
CA ALA A 97 14.19 -11.97 -4.43
C ALA A 97 13.41 -13.26 -4.15
N GLU A 98 12.46 -13.21 -3.21
CA GLU A 98 11.56 -14.33 -2.91
C GLU A 98 10.64 -14.67 -4.10
N ALA A 99 10.14 -13.63 -4.80
CA ALA A 99 9.25 -13.76 -5.94
C ALA A 99 9.94 -14.32 -7.21
N THR A 100 11.25 -14.15 -7.37
CA THR A 100 12.04 -14.67 -8.51
C THR A 100 12.68 -16.04 -8.23
N GLY A 101 12.63 -16.52 -7.00
CA GLY A 101 13.30 -17.78 -6.61
C GLY A 101 14.82 -17.68 -6.57
N GLU A 102 15.38 -16.46 -6.54
CA GLU A 102 16.79 -16.25 -6.22
C GLU A 102 16.98 -16.54 -4.73
N GLN A 103 17.17 -17.83 -4.41
CA GLN A 103 17.86 -18.21 -3.19
C GLN A 103 19.27 -17.60 -3.28
N THR A 104 19.48 -16.46 -2.62
CA THR A 104 20.83 -16.04 -2.28
C THR A 104 21.39 -17.07 -1.33
N GLY A 105 22.09 -18.05 -1.90
CA GLY A 105 22.84 -19.05 -1.16
C GLY A 105 23.83 -18.34 -0.25
N ILE A 106 23.66 -18.58 1.06
CA ILE A 106 24.69 -18.45 2.07
C ILE A 106 24.69 -19.77 2.83
#